data_AF-A0A4D7JL19-F1
#
_entry.id   AF-A0A4D7JL19-F1
#
_cell.length_a   1.000
_cell.length_b   1.000
_cell.length_c   1.000
_cell.angle_alpha   90.00
_cell.angle_beta   90.00
_cell.angle_gamma   90.00
#
_symmetry.space_group_name_H-M   'P 1'
#
loop_
_entity.id
_entity.type
_entity.pdbx_description
1 polymer ?
#
loop_
_entity_poly.entity_id
_entity_poly.type
_entity_poly.pdbx_seq_one_letter_code
_entity_poly.pdbx_strand_id
1 'polypeptide(L)'
;MEKSKAKIGPTLLKLFLLLLGTAFAIFSTMILNNLLEDFEFIGLTVFLMFSIIAFMGLYFGTTSLRTVIIDPERKLINIVYLWFWRTTLTESDIKGYITYPFSNNIGTYQGILIELQNGKQFQLSEFDIKNFSNIKEAISKFIHQNSQLKLNIWTNLNKFAFVYMGIFIALLGLGKLFGW
;
A
#
# COMPACT_ATOMS: atom_id res chain seq x y z
N MET A 1 -17.23 -5.29 26.85
CA MET A 1 -17.32 -5.59 25.41
C MET A 1 -17.44 -4.28 24.63
N GLU A 2 -16.38 -3.48 24.58
CA GLU A 2 -16.37 -2.19 23.87
C GLU A 2 -16.01 -2.40 22.39
N LYS A 3 -17.04 -2.34 21.54
CA LYS A 3 -16.90 -2.52 20.10
C LYS A 3 -16.24 -1.28 19.46
N SER A 4 -15.06 -1.48 18.86
CA SER A 4 -14.83 -1.22 17.43
C SER A 4 -15.09 0.19 16.84
N LYS A 5 -15.24 1.26 17.61
CA LYS A 5 -15.48 2.61 17.03
C LYS A 5 -14.21 3.25 16.42
N ALA A 6 -13.03 2.95 16.97
CA ALA A 6 -11.74 3.48 16.48
C ALA A 6 -11.33 2.96 15.07
N LYS A 7 -11.98 1.92 14.55
CA LYS A 7 -11.61 1.27 13.28
C LYS A 7 -12.40 1.78 12.06
N ILE A 8 -13.49 2.51 12.29
CA ILE A 8 -14.36 3.01 11.22
C ILE A 8 -13.65 4.15 10.45
N GLY A 9 -13.04 5.10 11.16
CA GLY A 9 -12.34 6.24 10.54
C GLY A 9 -11.25 5.82 9.55
N PRO A 10 -10.28 4.99 9.95
CA PRO A 10 -9.26 4.49 9.02
C PRO A 10 -9.88 3.73 7.84
N THR A 11 -10.90 2.90 8.06
CA THR A 11 -11.56 2.14 6.98
C THR A 11 -12.26 3.06 5.97
N LEU A 12 -12.95 4.10 6.45
CA LEU A 12 -13.59 5.11 5.60
C LEU A 12 -12.57 5.90 4.80
N LEU A 13 -11.46 6.32 5.42
CA LEU A 13 -10.36 6.99 4.72
C LEU A 13 -9.78 6.09 3.61
N LYS A 14 -9.59 4.80 3.89
CA LYS A 14 -9.08 3.82 2.93
C LYS A 14 -10.03 3.63 1.74
N LEU A 15 -11.34 3.52 2.00
CA LEU A 15 -12.38 3.48 0.95
C LEU A 15 -12.42 4.76 0.14
N PHE A 16 -12.31 5.92 0.80
CA PHE A 16 -12.24 7.21 0.13
C PHE A 16 -11.03 7.31 -0.81
N LEU A 17 -9.84 6.89 -0.36
CA LEU A 17 -8.64 6.86 -1.20
C LEU A 17 -8.81 5.94 -2.42
N LEU A 18 -9.47 4.79 -2.25
CA LEU A 18 -9.77 3.88 -3.35
C LEU A 18 -10.72 4.52 -4.36
N LEU A 19 -11.81 5.13 -3.89
CA LEU A 19 -12.79 5.82 -4.75
C LEU A 19 -12.15 6.99 -5.50
N LEU A 20 -11.32 7.78 -4.80
CA LEU A 20 -10.57 8.88 -5.37
C LEU A 20 -9.60 8.39 -6.45
N GLY A 21 -8.88 7.29 -6.18
CA GLY A 21 -8.00 6.64 -7.15
C GLY A 21 -8.75 6.19 -8.41
N THR A 22 -9.91 5.55 -8.24
CA THR A 22 -10.78 5.14 -9.35
C THR A 22 -11.29 6.34 -10.15
N ALA A 23 -11.74 7.40 -9.49
CA ALA A 23 -12.22 8.61 -10.16
C ALA A 23 -11.13 9.24 -11.03
N PHE A 24 -9.91 9.36 -10.49
CA PHE A 24 -8.78 9.89 -11.27
C PHE A 24 -8.33 8.96 -12.40
N ALA A 25 -8.48 7.63 -12.26
CA ALA A 25 -8.23 6.70 -13.35
C ALA A 25 -9.20 6.94 -14.52
N ILE A 26 -10.48 7.15 -14.21
CA ILE A 26 -11.52 7.47 -15.21
C ILE A 26 -11.18 8.79 -15.91
N PHE A 27 -10.90 9.85 -15.15
CA PHE A 27 -10.52 11.16 -15.72
C PHE A 27 -9.28 11.06 -16.59
N SER A 28 -8.24 10.37 -16.12
CA SER A 28 -7.01 10.13 -16.88
C SER A 28 -7.32 9.41 -18.21
N THR A 29 -8.18 8.40 -18.20
CA THR A 29 -8.57 7.68 -19.42
C THR A 29 -9.33 8.58 -20.40
N MET A 30 -10.22 9.46 -19.92
CA MET A 30 -10.91 10.43 -20.79
C MET A 30 -9.93 11.40 -21.46
N ILE A 31 -8.93 11.88 -20.73
CA ILE A 31 -7.89 12.76 -21.29
C ILE A 31 -7.03 12.00 -22.31
N LEU A 32 -6.68 10.74 -22.03
CA LEU A 32 -5.95 9.90 -22.97
C LEU A 32 -6.69 9.76 -24.30
N ASN A 33 -8.01 9.55 -24.26
CA ASN A 33 -8.81 9.46 -25.48
C ASN A 33 -8.74 10.76 -26.30
N ASN A 34 -8.87 11.92 -25.65
CA ASN A 34 -8.72 13.21 -26.33
C ASN A 34 -7.31 13.39 -26.93
N LEU A 35 -6.26 12.95 -26.23
CA LEU A 35 -4.88 13.01 -26.73
C LEU A 35 -4.59 12.11 -27.91
N LEU A 36 -5.30 10.99 -28.02
CA LEU A 36 -5.18 10.08 -29.16
C LEU A 36 -5.84 10.65 -30.41
N GLU A 37 -6.86 11.50 -30.24
CA GLU A 37 -7.51 12.22 -31.33
C GLU A 37 -6.69 13.44 -31.76
N ASP A 38 -6.34 14.31 -30.81
CA ASP A 38 -5.50 15.49 -31.05
C ASP A 38 -4.46 15.64 -29.92
N PHE A 39 -3.19 15.47 -30.28
CA PHE A 39 -2.11 15.50 -29.30
C PHE A 39 -1.83 16.93 -28.82
N GLU A 40 -1.99 17.16 -27.52
CA GLU A 40 -1.66 18.41 -26.85
C GLU A 40 -0.74 18.19 -25.65
N PHE A 41 0.32 18.99 -25.56
CA PHE A 41 1.31 18.87 -24.49
C PHE A 41 0.71 19.09 -23.08
N ILE A 42 -0.19 20.07 -22.94
CA ILE A 42 -0.92 20.32 -21.70
C ILE A 42 -1.77 19.10 -21.33
N GLY A 43 -2.51 18.55 -22.30
CA GLY A 43 -3.30 17.33 -22.11
C GLY A 43 -2.43 16.16 -21.63
N LEU A 44 -1.25 15.95 -22.22
CA LEU A 44 -0.31 14.89 -21.81
C LEU A 44 0.14 15.06 -20.36
N THR A 45 0.47 16.29 -19.97
CA THR A 45 0.88 16.62 -18.61
C THR A 45 -0.23 16.32 -17.60
N VAL A 46 -1.46 16.75 -17.92
CA VAL A 46 -2.62 16.54 -17.06
C VAL A 46 -2.99 15.05 -16.99
N PHE A 47 -2.91 14.32 -18.11
CA PHE A 47 -3.06 12.87 -18.15
C PHE A 47 -2.10 12.20 -17.16
N LEU A 48 -0.80 12.48 -17.27
CA LEU A 48 0.23 11.86 -16.45
C LEU A 48 0.05 12.15 -14.96
N MET A 49 -0.34 13.39 -14.61
CA MET A 49 -0.64 13.81 -13.24
C MET A 49 -1.83 13.01 -12.67
N PHE A 50 -2.92 12.88 -13.41
CA PHE A 50 -4.06 12.10 -12.94
C PHE A 50 -3.76 10.60 -12.88
N SER A 51 -2.97 10.06 -13.80
CA SER A 51 -2.55 8.64 -13.76
C SER A 51 -1.74 8.32 -12.50
N ILE A 52 -0.82 9.20 -12.07
CA ILE A 52 -0.02 8.94 -10.86
C ILE A 52 -0.86 9.02 -9.60
N ILE A 53 -1.77 10.00 -9.51
CA ILE A 53 -2.69 10.11 -8.37
C ILE A 53 -3.64 8.91 -8.35
N ALA A 54 -4.16 8.49 -9.50
CA ALA A 54 -4.99 7.30 -9.64
C ALA A 54 -4.25 6.05 -9.15
N PHE A 55 -3.03 5.83 -9.64
CA PHE A 55 -2.22 4.68 -9.26
C PHE A 55 -1.91 4.67 -7.75
N MET A 56 -1.53 5.81 -7.17
CA MET A 56 -1.31 5.92 -5.73
C MET A 56 -2.59 5.66 -4.93
N GLY A 57 -3.70 6.28 -5.31
CA GLY A 57 -4.99 6.11 -4.63
C GLY A 57 -5.49 4.67 -4.68
N LEU A 58 -5.41 4.02 -5.84
CA LEU A 58 -5.74 2.60 -6.00
C LEU A 58 -4.81 1.72 -5.18
N TYR A 59 -3.49 1.91 -5.27
CA TYR A 59 -2.54 1.09 -4.53
C TYR A 59 -2.73 1.22 -3.01
N PHE A 60 -2.74 2.45 -2.48
CA PHE A 60 -2.94 2.67 -1.04
C PHE A 60 -4.33 2.24 -0.58
N GLY A 61 -5.38 2.51 -1.35
CA GLY A 61 -6.73 2.06 -1.05
C GLY A 61 -6.86 0.54 -0.99
N THR A 62 -6.31 -0.18 -1.97
CA THR A 62 -6.38 -1.65 -2.02
C THR A 62 -5.50 -2.33 -0.96
N THR A 63 -4.25 -1.88 -0.80
CA THR A 63 -3.31 -2.47 0.18
C THR A 63 -3.76 -2.26 1.61
N SER A 64 -4.47 -1.18 1.87
CA SER A 64 -4.97 -0.84 3.19
C SER A 64 -6.27 -1.57 3.54
N LEU A 65 -7.07 -1.97 2.54
CA LEU A 65 -8.25 -2.83 2.70
C LEU A 65 -7.86 -4.31 2.66
N ARG A 66 -7.10 -4.71 3.69
CA ARG A 66 -6.71 -6.10 3.90
C ARG A 66 -7.21 -6.61 5.25
N THR A 67 -7.53 -7.89 5.28
CA THR A 67 -7.79 -8.65 6.50
C THR A 67 -6.68 -9.68 6.67
N VAL A 68 -6.13 -9.77 7.88
CA VAL A 68 -5.14 -10.79 8.22
C VAL A 68 -5.81 -11.87 9.05
N ILE A 69 -5.65 -13.12 8.63
CA ILE A 69 -6.13 -14.31 9.32
C ILE A 69 -4.93 -15.19 9.59
N ILE A 70 -4.73 -15.58 10.84
CA ILE A 70 -3.59 -16.40 11.25
C ILE A 70 -4.11 -17.73 11.77
N ASP A 71 -3.53 -18.80 11.26
CA ASP A 71 -3.78 -20.17 11.69
C ASP A 71 -2.49 -20.71 12.33
N PRO A 72 -2.38 -20.68 13.67
CA PRO A 72 -1.18 -21.11 14.37
C PRO A 72 -0.93 -22.62 14.27
N GLU A 73 -2.00 -23.42 14.17
CA GLU A 73 -1.90 -24.88 14.10
C GLU A 73 -1.32 -25.31 12.76
N ARG A 74 -1.78 -24.68 11.67
CA ARG A 74 -1.26 -24.91 10.33
C ARG A 74 -0.02 -24.08 10.00
N LYS A 75 0.38 -23.17 10.90
CA LYS A 75 1.48 -22.22 10.72
C LYS A 75 1.35 -21.34 9.47
N LEU A 76 0.14 -20.82 9.24
CA LEU A 76 -0.20 -20.03 8.07
C LEU A 76 -0.61 -18.61 8.42
N ILE A 77 -0.20 -17.65 7.59
CA ILE A 77 -0.71 -16.28 7.60
C ILE A 77 -1.40 -16.01 6.27
N ASN A 78 -2.70 -15.75 6.33
CA ASN A 78 -3.51 -15.38 5.18
C ASN A 78 -3.78 -13.89 5.18
N ILE A 79 -3.39 -13.22 4.10
CA ILE A 79 -3.65 -11.80 3.88
C ILE A 79 -4.66 -11.70 2.74
N VAL A 80 -5.88 -11.28 3.08
CA VAL A 80 -7.00 -11.16 2.13
C VAL A 80 -7.21 -9.69 1.82
N TYR A 81 -7.01 -9.30 0.57
CA TYR A 81 -7.25 -7.95 0.06
C TYR A 81 -8.62 -7.88 -0.59
N LEU A 82 -9.39 -6.83 -0.26
CA LEU A 82 -10.71 -6.54 -0.85
C LEU A 82 -11.69 -7.74 -0.84
N TRP A 83 -11.52 -8.69 0.07
CA TRP A 83 -12.31 -9.93 0.20
C TRP A 83 -12.10 -11.02 -0.86
N PHE A 84 -11.49 -10.75 -2.02
CA PHE A 84 -11.34 -11.75 -3.09
C PHE A 84 -9.89 -12.13 -3.40
N TRP A 85 -8.91 -11.26 -3.15
CA TRP A 85 -7.51 -11.55 -3.44
C TRP A 85 -6.82 -12.08 -2.19
N ARG A 86 -6.31 -13.31 -2.22
CA ARG A 86 -5.67 -13.94 -1.05
C ARG A 86 -4.20 -14.20 -1.31
N THR A 87 -3.36 -13.80 -0.37
CA THR A 87 -1.96 -14.25 -0.26
C THR A 87 -1.84 -15.13 0.96
N THR A 88 -1.32 -16.34 0.78
CA THR A 88 -1.04 -17.28 1.87
C THR A 88 0.47 -17.32 2.08
N LEU A 89 0.91 -17.13 3.32
CA LEU A 89 2.30 -17.21 3.73
C LEU A 89 2.47 -18.41 4.66
N THR A 90 3.46 -19.24 4.36
CA THR A 90 3.88 -20.36 5.22
C THR A 90 5.11 -19.96 6.03
N GLU A 91 5.45 -20.73 7.07
CA GLU A 91 6.69 -20.54 7.85
C GLU A 91 7.94 -20.49 6.95
N SER A 92 8.03 -21.35 5.94
CA SER A 92 9.17 -21.40 5.01
C SER A 92 9.32 -20.14 4.13
N ASP A 93 8.22 -19.43 3.87
CA ASP A 93 8.27 -18.20 3.09
C ASP A 93 8.83 -17.03 3.89
N ILE A 94 8.83 -17.13 5.22
CA ILE A 94 9.06 -16.02 6.14
C ILE A 94 10.50 -16.07 6.65
N LYS A 95 11.23 -15.00 6.37
CA LYS A 95 12.60 -14.79 6.88
C LYS A 95 12.61 -14.34 8.33
N GLY A 96 11.55 -13.72 8.83
CA GLY A 96 11.42 -13.34 10.24
C GLY A 96 10.41 -12.22 10.44
N TYR A 97 10.18 -11.85 11.69
CA TYR A 97 9.36 -10.69 12.03
C TYR A 97 10.00 -9.78 13.09
N ILE A 98 9.58 -8.53 13.12
CA ILE A 98 9.88 -7.57 14.20
C ILE A 98 8.62 -6.81 14.58
N THR A 99 8.48 -6.48 15.86
CA THR A 99 7.43 -5.56 16.33
C THR A 99 8.00 -4.18 16.57
N TYR A 100 7.31 -3.15 16.12
CA TYR A 100 7.75 -1.77 16.24
C TYR A 100 6.55 -0.85 16.52
N PRO A 101 6.74 0.19 17.33
CA PRO A 101 5.77 1.26 17.45
C PRO A 101 5.81 2.10 16.19
N PHE A 102 4.68 2.23 15.51
CA PHE A 102 4.48 3.29 14.54
C PHE A 102 4.01 4.52 15.30
N SER A 103 4.73 5.63 15.14
CA SER A 103 4.29 6.93 15.66
C SER A 103 4.03 7.88 14.50
N ASN A 104 2.87 8.51 14.48
CA ASN A 104 2.56 9.62 13.59
C ASN A 104 1.87 10.74 14.37
N ASN A 105 1.56 11.86 13.71
CA ASN A 105 0.88 13.00 14.34
C ASN A 105 -0.53 12.67 14.89
N ILE A 106 -1.08 11.50 14.57
CA ILE A 106 -2.41 11.05 15.00
C ILE A 106 -2.29 10.17 16.26
N GLY A 107 -1.14 9.54 16.49
CA GLY A 107 -0.87 8.75 17.69
C GLY A 107 0.23 7.71 17.49
N THR A 108 0.45 6.91 18.54
CA THR A 108 1.35 5.77 18.49
C THR A 108 0.54 4.47 18.49
N TYR A 109 0.81 3.60 17.54
CA TYR A 109 0.12 2.32 17.38
C TYR A 109 1.14 1.19 17.16
N GLN A 110 0.79 -0.03 17.54
CA GLN A 110 1.70 -1.16 17.39
C GLN A 110 1.64 -1.75 15.97
N GLY A 111 2.82 -2.16 15.49
CA GLY A 111 3.02 -2.79 14.19
C GLY A 111 3.85 -4.05 14.27
N ILE A 112 3.64 -4.95 13.30
CA ILE A 112 4.46 -6.12 13.02
C ILE A 112 4.98 -5.98 11.58
N LEU A 113 6.28 -6.10 11.39
CA LEU A 113 6.92 -6.17 10.07
C LEU A 113 7.31 -7.62 9.87
N ILE A 114 6.80 -8.23 8.80
CA ILE A 114 7.15 -9.57 8.37
C ILE A 114 7.98 -9.43 7.10
N GLU A 115 9.17 -10.01 7.06
CA GLU A 115 10.01 -10.09 5.86
C GLU A 115 9.96 -11.51 5.31
N LEU A 116 9.76 -11.64 4.00
CA LEU A 116 9.84 -12.91 3.30
C LEU A 116 11.27 -13.19 2.82
N GLN A 117 11.54 -14.46 2.50
CA GLN A 117 12.84 -14.89 1.94
C GLN A 117 13.22 -14.14 0.65
N ASN A 118 12.23 -13.74 -0.15
CA ASN A 118 12.44 -12.95 -1.37
C ASN A 118 12.62 -11.44 -1.12
N GLY A 119 12.72 -11.00 0.14
CA GLY A 119 12.88 -9.59 0.52
C GLY A 119 11.60 -8.75 0.48
N LYS A 120 10.45 -9.33 0.12
CA LYS A 120 9.15 -8.65 0.23
C LYS A 120 8.79 -8.46 1.70
N GLN A 121 8.23 -7.30 2.02
CA GLN A 121 7.84 -6.97 3.39
C GLN A 121 6.34 -6.71 3.51
N PHE A 122 5.75 -7.23 4.58
CA PHE A 122 4.37 -6.95 4.98
C PHE A 122 4.39 -6.23 6.32
N GLN A 123 3.79 -5.06 6.35
CA GLN A 123 3.56 -4.32 7.58
C GLN A 123 2.14 -4.63 8.03
N LEU A 124 1.94 -5.10 9.24
CA LEU A 124 0.62 -5.37 9.81
C LEU A 124 0.43 -4.43 11.01
N SER A 125 -0.68 -3.70 11.05
CA SER A 125 -0.97 -2.78 12.16
C SER A 125 -2.12 -3.30 13.04
N GLU A 126 -2.23 -2.78 14.26
CA GLU A 126 -3.38 -3.02 15.13
C GLU A 126 -4.74 -2.60 14.53
N PHE A 127 -4.72 -1.73 13.52
CA PHE A 127 -5.91 -1.36 12.76
C PHE A 127 -6.36 -2.47 11.81
N ASP A 128 -5.41 -3.20 11.21
CA ASP A 128 -5.67 -4.26 10.22
C ASP A 128 -6.11 -5.58 10.87
N ILE A 129 -5.83 -5.74 12.17
CA ILE A 129 -5.99 -7.00 12.91
C ILE A 129 -6.97 -6.85 14.07
N LYS A 130 -7.94 -7.75 14.21
CA LYS A 130 -8.71 -7.89 15.46
C LYS A 130 -7.86 -8.65 16.48
N ASN A 131 -7.82 -8.18 17.74
CA ASN A 131 -7.03 -8.77 18.83
C ASN A 131 -5.52 -8.87 18.51
N PHE A 132 -4.92 -7.72 18.18
CA PHE A 132 -3.51 -7.62 17.75
C PHE A 132 -2.52 -8.30 18.72
N SER A 133 -2.72 -8.17 20.03
CA SER A 133 -1.88 -8.83 21.05
C SER A 133 -1.87 -10.36 20.90
N ASN A 134 -3.03 -10.97 20.67
CA ASN A 134 -3.15 -12.42 20.49
C ASN A 134 -2.47 -12.86 19.18
N ILE A 135 -2.55 -12.04 18.14
CA ILE A 135 -1.89 -12.31 16.87
C ILE A 135 -0.37 -12.23 16.99
N LYS A 136 0.15 -11.23 17.71
CA LYS A 136 1.58 -11.13 17.99
C LYS A 136 2.10 -12.39 18.67
N GLU A 137 1.39 -12.87 19.69
CA GLU A 137 1.73 -14.10 20.40
C GLU A 137 1.64 -15.33 19.47
N ALA A 138 0.58 -15.42 18.66
CA ALA A 138 0.43 -16.51 17.69
C ALA A 138 1.60 -16.57 16.71
N ILE A 139 1.99 -15.44 16.11
CA ILE A 139 3.13 -15.34 15.19
C ILE A 139 4.43 -15.80 15.86
N SER A 140 4.66 -15.40 17.11
CA SER A 140 5.87 -15.77 17.85
C SER A 140 6.02 -17.27 18.11
N LYS A 141 4.93 -18.05 18.01
CA LYS A 141 4.97 -19.51 18.23
C LYS A 141 5.60 -20.27 17.06
N PHE A 142 5.62 -19.70 15.86
CA PHE A 142 6.07 -20.40 14.66
C PHE A 142 6.93 -19.57 13.71
N ILE A 143 7.19 -18.29 14.01
CA ILE A 143 8.11 -17.45 13.26
C ILE A 143 9.12 -16.90 14.25
N HIS A 144 10.41 -16.93 13.90
CA HIS A 144 11.44 -16.36 14.76
C HIS A 144 11.46 -14.83 14.67
N GLN A 145 11.67 -14.18 15.81
CA GLN A 145 11.84 -12.74 15.87
C GLN A 145 13.26 -12.37 15.39
N ASN A 146 13.36 -11.39 14.49
CA ASN A 146 14.63 -10.91 13.97
C ASN A 146 14.74 -9.38 14.19
N SER A 147 15.54 -8.99 15.17
CA SER A 147 15.75 -7.59 15.57
C SER A 147 16.51 -6.74 14.54
N GLN A 148 17.17 -7.37 13.57
CA GLN A 148 17.93 -6.68 12.53
C GLN A 148 17.07 -6.27 11.33
N LEU A 149 15.82 -6.72 11.26
CA LEU A 149 14.89 -6.34 10.20
C LEU A 149 14.64 -4.83 10.22
N LYS A 150 14.79 -4.20 9.05
CA LYS A 150 14.53 -2.77 8.84
C LYS A 150 13.50 -2.60 7.74
N LEU A 151 12.71 -1.54 7.86
CA LEU A 151 11.75 -1.17 6.83
C LEU A 151 12.48 -0.89 5.50
N ASN A 152 12.10 -1.58 4.44
CA ASN A 152 12.58 -1.28 3.11
C ASN A 152 11.76 -0.13 2.52
N ILE A 153 12.36 1.07 2.50
CA ILE A 153 11.75 2.27 1.93
C ILE A 153 11.74 2.20 0.39
N TRP A 154 12.63 1.43 -0.23
CA TRP A 154 12.70 1.25 -1.69
C TRP A 154 11.88 0.06 -2.18
N THR A 155 10.58 0.10 -1.89
CA THR A 155 9.62 -0.84 -2.45
C THR A 155 9.49 -0.67 -3.96
N ASN A 156 9.01 -1.70 -4.68
CA ASN A 156 8.75 -1.60 -6.12
C ASN A 156 7.81 -0.43 -6.47
N LEU A 157 6.85 -0.12 -5.58
CA LEU A 157 6.00 1.05 -5.71
C LEU A 157 6.79 2.35 -5.69
N ASN A 158 7.64 2.55 -4.67
CA ASN A 158 8.40 3.78 -4.53
C ASN A 158 9.41 3.95 -5.66
N LYS A 159 9.99 2.85 -6.15
CA LYS A 159 10.83 2.85 -7.37
C LYS A 159 10.03 3.30 -8.60
N PHE A 160 8.86 2.71 -8.82
CA PHE A 160 7.99 3.11 -9.94
C PHE A 160 7.56 4.57 -9.83
N ALA A 161 7.07 5.00 -8.66
CA ALA A 161 6.68 6.39 -8.42
C ALA A 161 7.84 7.37 -8.64
N PHE A 162 9.05 7.01 -8.20
CA PHE A 162 10.25 7.83 -8.42
C PHE A 162 10.60 7.96 -9.90
N VAL A 163 10.64 6.85 -10.64
CA VAL A 163 10.90 6.86 -12.09
C VAL A 163 9.84 7.67 -12.83
N TYR A 164 8.57 7.46 -12.50
CA TYR A 164 7.45 8.18 -13.10
C TYR A 164 7.50 9.68 -12.81
N MET A 165 7.81 10.07 -11.58
CA MET A 165 8.00 11.47 -11.21
C MET A 165 9.17 12.11 -11.96
N GLY A 166 10.25 11.36 -12.19
CA GLY A 166 11.37 11.79 -13.03
C GLY A 166 10.95 12.05 -14.48
N ILE A 167 10.16 11.15 -15.08
CA ILE A 167 9.60 11.33 -16.43
C ILE A 167 8.71 12.58 -16.48
N PHE A 168 7.84 12.75 -15.48
CA PHE A 168 6.94 13.91 -15.38
C PHE A 168 7.71 15.24 -15.29
N ILE A 169 8.73 15.31 -14.43
CA ILE A 169 9.57 16.52 -14.29
C ILE A 169 10.35 16.79 -15.59
N ALA A 170 10.89 15.76 -16.23
CA ALA A 170 11.59 15.90 -17.50
C ALA A 170 10.66 16.47 -18.59
N LEU A 171 9.42 15.98 -18.66
CA LEU A 171 8.41 16.52 -19.57
C LEU A 171 8.10 17.99 -19.28
N LEU A 172 7.83 18.36 -18.02
CA LEU A 172 7.61 19.77 -17.65
C LEU A 172 8.80 20.67 -18.03
N GLY A 173 10.03 20.18 -17.84
CA GLY A 173 11.24 20.87 -18.24
C GLY A 173 11.33 21.07 -19.76
N LEU A 174 10.97 20.05 -20.55
CA LEU A 174 10.92 20.15 -22.02
C LEU A 174 9.83 21.11 -22.48
N GLY A 175 8.62 21.06 -21.91
CA GLY A 175 7.53 21.98 -22.23
C GLY A 175 7.96 23.44 -22.09
N LYS A 176 8.63 23.76 -20.97
CA LYS A 176 9.20 25.09 -20.73
C LYS A 176 10.27 25.50 -21.75
N LEU A 177 11.09 24.56 -22.22
CA LEU A 177 12.14 24.82 -23.23
C LEU A 177 11.55 25.07 -24.63
N PHE A 178 10.43 24.44 -24.96
CA PHE A 178 9.79 24.56 -26.26
C PHE A 178 8.69 25.63 -26.33
N GLY A 179 8.41 26.33 -25.22
CA GLY A 179 7.45 27.44 -25.18
C GLY A 179 5.98 27.00 -25.20
N TRP A 180 5.69 25.79 -24.72
CA TRP A 180 4.34 25.24 -24.57
C TRP A 180 3.81 25.46 -23.14
#